data_AF-A0A6G7T810-F1
#
_entry.id   AF-A0A6G7T810-F1
#
_cell.length_a   1.000
_cell.length_b   1.000
_cell.length_c   1.000
_cell.angle_alpha   90.00
_cell.angle_beta   90.00
_cell.angle_gamma   90.00
#
_symmetry.space_group_name_H-M   'P 1'
#
loop_
_entity.id
_entity.type
_entity.pdbx_description
1 polymer ?
#
loop_
_entity_poly.entity_id
_entity_poly.type
_entity_poly.pdbx_seq_one_letter_code
_entity_poly.pdbx_strand_id
1 'polypeptide(L)'
;MHKMCVMGVRTSWRTVADGEFFCPDCGGDRNYLRRTGRRRLTLLGLPLLSRGAAGPVLECSACHGHFGPDALDHPTTLRFSAMLRDAVHTVTLALLAAGGTSSRAARDTAVDTVRAAGFADCSEDELLTLLAALAADTGRLTGTYDAVTGGHCGHQGLDPCGTALAIELHEALEPLAPHLAPAGRESLLLQAARIALADGSYTPAEREVLSTVGSALMLRPAETNRLLAAARTPS
;
A
#
# COMPACT_ATOMS: atom_id res chain seq x y z
N MET A 1 20.16 -31.92 44.20
CA MET A 1 21.13 -30.82 44.16
C MET A 1 20.45 -29.59 43.55
N HIS A 2 20.02 -28.63 44.38
CA HIS A 2 19.44 -27.37 43.88
C HIS A 2 20.61 -26.48 43.46
N LYS A 3 20.77 -26.25 42.14
CA LYS A 3 21.72 -25.28 41.60
C LYS A 3 21.26 -23.89 42.05
N MET A 4 21.75 -23.41 43.19
CA MET A 4 21.61 -22.02 43.60
C MET A 4 22.41 -21.17 42.61
N CYS A 5 21.71 -20.53 41.68
CA CYS A 5 22.32 -19.59 40.76
C CYS A 5 22.59 -18.28 41.53
N VAL A 6 23.83 -18.10 42.00
CA VAL A 6 24.23 -16.94 42.82
C VAL A 6 24.15 -15.64 42.03
N MET A 7 24.33 -15.68 40.72
CA MET A 7 24.31 -14.51 39.84
C MET A 7 23.52 -14.79 38.56
N GLY A 8 22.69 -13.83 38.15
CA GLY A 8 21.87 -13.90 36.93
C GLY A 8 21.58 -12.52 36.34
N VAL A 9 20.90 -12.49 35.20
CA VAL A 9 20.39 -11.24 34.59
C VAL A 9 18.89 -11.37 34.48
N ARG A 10 18.14 -10.44 35.06
CA ARG A 10 16.68 -10.38 34.96
C ARG A 10 16.27 -9.10 34.26
N THR A 11 15.34 -9.20 33.32
CA THR A 11 14.76 -8.03 32.66
C THR A 11 13.48 -7.64 33.37
N SER A 12 13.40 -6.42 33.90
CA SER A 12 12.14 -5.85 34.38
C SER A 12 11.46 -5.15 33.21
N TRP A 13 10.27 -5.61 32.84
CA TRP A 13 9.48 -5.05 31.73
C TRP A 13 8.50 -3.99 32.23
N ARG A 14 8.31 -2.93 31.44
CA ARG A 14 7.26 -1.92 31.63
C ARG A 14 6.54 -1.71 30.31
N THR A 15 5.20 -1.77 30.33
CA THR A 15 4.37 -1.39 29.19
C THR A 15 4.43 0.12 28.98
N VAL A 16 4.69 0.53 27.75
CA VAL A 16 4.83 1.93 27.33
C VAL A 16 3.67 2.35 26.44
N ALA A 17 3.15 1.43 25.62
CA ALA A 17 2.02 1.65 24.74
C ALA A 17 1.32 0.31 24.47
N ASP A 18 0.11 0.37 23.93
CA ASP A 18 -0.65 -0.74 23.39
C ASP A 18 -1.27 -0.33 22.04
N GLY A 19 -1.72 -1.33 21.28
CA GLY A 19 -2.32 -1.14 19.96
C GLY A 19 -2.62 -2.46 19.28
N GLU A 20 -2.97 -2.43 18.01
CA GLU A 20 -3.28 -3.62 17.21
C GLU A 20 -2.13 -3.97 16.25
N PHE A 21 -1.89 -5.27 16.05
CA PHE A 21 -0.95 -5.79 15.06
C PHE A 21 -1.42 -7.17 14.56
N PHE A 22 -0.87 -7.63 13.45
CA PHE A 22 -1.06 -9.01 13.01
C PHE A 22 -0.08 -9.92 13.74
N CYS A 23 -0.58 -10.83 14.58
CA CYS A 23 0.25 -11.76 15.32
C CYS A 23 0.62 -12.99 14.47
N PRO A 24 1.92 -13.25 14.18
CA PRO A 24 2.33 -14.41 13.38
C PRO A 24 1.97 -15.75 14.02
N ASP A 25 2.04 -15.84 15.36
CA ASP A 25 1.74 -17.08 16.08
C ASP A 25 0.24 -17.36 16.19
N CYS A 26 -0.59 -16.31 16.29
CA CYS A 26 -2.04 -16.47 16.34
C CYS A 26 -2.68 -16.52 14.94
N GLY A 27 -1.98 -16.06 13.90
CA GLY A 27 -2.49 -15.96 12.53
C GLY A 27 -3.60 -14.92 12.36
N GLY A 28 -3.55 -13.80 13.07
CA GLY A 28 -4.59 -12.77 12.94
C GLY A 28 -4.35 -11.52 13.77
N ASP A 29 -5.23 -10.54 13.57
CA ASP A 29 -5.17 -9.23 14.24
C ASP A 29 -5.40 -9.39 15.75
N ARG A 30 -4.47 -8.90 16.56
CA ARG A 30 -4.51 -8.98 18.02
C ARG A 30 -4.02 -7.67 18.63
N ASN A 31 -4.37 -7.47 19.89
CA ASN A 31 -3.79 -6.38 20.68
C ASN A 31 -2.37 -6.77 21.12
N TYR A 32 -1.44 -5.82 21.07
CA TYR A 32 -0.11 -5.94 21.65
C TYR A 32 0.09 -4.96 22.80
N LEU A 33 1.04 -5.30 23.66
CA LEU A 33 1.62 -4.41 24.67
C LEU A 33 3.08 -4.13 24.28
N ARG A 34 3.42 -2.89 23.96
CA ARG A 34 4.81 -2.47 23.72
C ARG A 34 5.52 -2.33 25.05
N ARG A 35 6.43 -3.26 25.32
CA ARG A 35 7.20 -3.31 26.55
C ARG A 35 8.63 -2.90 26.31
N THR A 36 9.16 -2.07 27.19
CA THR A 36 10.60 -1.78 27.26
C THR A 36 11.16 -2.39 28.52
N GLY A 37 12.35 -2.97 28.41
CA GLY A 37 12.97 -3.67 29.53
C GLY A 37 14.19 -2.94 30.05
N ARG A 38 14.46 -3.06 31.35
CA ARG A 38 15.79 -2.77 31.92
C ARG A 38 16.41 -4.08 32.38
N ARG A 39 17.57 -4.43 31.83
CA ARG A 39 18.35 -5.59 32.25
C ARG A 39 19.03 -5.23 33.57
N ARG A 40 18.80 -6.02 34.62
CA ARG A 40 19.46 -5.86 35.91
C ARG A 40 20.24 -7.12 36.23
N LEU A 41 21.49 -6.95 36.66
CA LEU A 41 22.26 -8.01 37.30
C LEU A 41 21.61 -8.32 38.64
N THR A 42 21.25 -9.58 38.83
CA THR A 42 20.68 -10.08 40.07
C THR A 42 21.69 -10.94 40.80
N LEU A 43 21.96 -10.63 42.07
CA LEU A 43 22.77 -11.47 42.96
C LEU A 43 21.82 -12.02 44.03
N LEU A 44 21.78 -13.34 44.22
CA LEU A 44 20.84 -14.01 45.14
C LEU A 44 19.37 -13.56 44.95
N GLY A 45 18.98 -13.24 43.72
CA GLY A 45 17.64 -12.76 43.37
C GLY A 45 17.40 -11.24 43.55
N LEU A 46 18.35 -10.50 44.13
CA LEU A 46 18.26 -9.05 44.32
C LEU A 46 18.86 -8.29 43.12
N PRO A 47 18.12 -7.37 42.47
CA PRO A 47 18.63 -6.60 41.34
C PRO A 47 19.58 -5.49 41.80
N LEU A 48 20.88 -5.65 41.54
CA LEU A 48 21.93 -4.75 42.04
C LEU A 48 22.36 -3.67 41.03
N LEU A 49 22.67 -4.07 39.79
CA LEU A 49 23.26 -3.16 38.80
C LEU A 49 22.48 -3.16 37.49
N SER A 50 22.23 -1.97 36.93
CA SER A 50 21.66 -1.84 35.59
C SER A 50 22.68 -2.26 34.53
N ARG A 51 22.35 -3.25 33.70
CA ARG A 51 23.20 -3.79 32.63
C ARG A 51 22.75 -3.35 31.22
N GLY A 52 22.04 -2.23 31.14
CA GLY A 52 21.49 -1.66 29.91
C GLY A 52 19.99 -1.90 29.72
N ALA A 53 19.42 -1.25 28.71
CA ALA A 53 18.03 -1.47 28.30
C ALA A 53 17.92 -2.76 27.47
N ALA A 54 16.82 -3.49 27.63
CA ALA A 54 16.35 -4.40 26.59
C ALA A 54 15.50 -3.59 25.62
N GLY A 55 15.68 -3.82 24.31
CA GLY A 55 14.96 -3.14 23.25
C GLY A 55 13.43 -3.26 23.40
N PRO A 56 12.67 -2.38 22.74
CA PRO A 56 11.22 -2.48 22.74
C PRO A 56 10.80 -3.83 22.15
N VAL A 57 9.96 -4.55 22.88
CA VAL A 57 9.32 -5.79 22.42
C VAL A 57 7.82 -5.59 22.40
N LEU A 58 7.15 -6.22 21.46
CA LEU A 58 5.70 -6.29 21.41
C LEU A 58 5.29 -7.62 22.04
N GLU A 59 4.46 -7.57 23.07
CA GLU A 59 3.87 -8.76 23.67
C GLU A 59 2.44 -8.91 23.20
N CYS A 60 2.11 -10.02 22.54
CA CYS A 60 0.73 -10.30 22.16
C CYS A 60 -0.13 -10.53 23.40
N SER A 61 -1.30 -9.90 23.49
CA SER A 61 -2.22 -10.08 24.63
C SER A 61 -2.86 -11.47 24.68
N ALA A 62 -2.86 -12.20 23.56
CA ALA A 62 -3.51 -13.51 23.44
C ALA A 62 -2.54 -14.69 23.64
N CYS A 63 -1.43 -14.74 22.88
CA CYS A 63 -0.46 -15.83 23.00
C CYS A 63 0.71 -15.52 23.96
N HIS A 64 0.84 -14.27 24.42
CA HIS A 64 1.98 -13.80 25.21
C HIS A 64 3.36 -13.97 24.54
N GLY A 65 3.38 -14.21 23.22
CA GLY A 65 4.59 -14.21 22.42
C GLY A 65 5.23 -12.83 22.38
N HIS A 66 6.56 -12.78 22.32
CA HIS A 66 7.33 -11.55 22.21
C HIS A 66 7.86 -11.38 20.78
N PHE A 67 7.58 -10.24 20.18
CA PHE A 67 7.96 -9.89 18.81
C PHE A 67 8.81 -8.62 18.79
N GLY A 68 9.63 -8.47 17.76
CA GLY A 68 10.35 -7.23 17.49
C GLY A 68 9.39 -6.12 17.03
N PRO A 69 9.84 -4.86 17.03
CA PRO A 69 9.05 -3.74 16.50
C PRO A 69 8.69 -3.92 15.01
N ASP A 70 9.53 -4.62 14.25
CA ASP A 70 9.33 -4.94 12.82
C ASP A 70 8.04 -5.75 12.56
N ALA A 71 7.45 -6.39 13.58
CA ALA A 71 6.15 -7.04 13.43
C ALA A 71 5.00 -6.03 13.18
N LEU A 72 5.21 -4.74 13.42
CA LEU A 72 4.26 -3.68 13.04
C LEU A 72 4.33 -3.33 11.55
N ASP A 73 5.37 -3.75 10.85
CA ASP A 73 5.49 -3.54 9.39
C ASP A 73 4.53 -4.46 8.63
N HIS A 74 4.03 -5.54 9.26
CA HIS A 74 2.95 -6.33 8.71
C HIS A 74 1.60 -5.64 8.99
N PRO A 75 0.85 -5.22 7.95
CA PRO A 75 -0.42 -4.55 8.15
C PRO A 75 -1.44 -5.50 8.79
N THR A 76 -2.30 -4.95 9.65
CA THR A 76 -3.50 -5.67 10.12
C THR A 76 -4.44 -5.94 8.94
N THR A 77 -5.37 -6.88 9.11
CA THR A 77 -6.36 -7.23 8.08
C THR A 77 -7.19 -6.01 7.67
N LEU A 78 -7.57 -5.17 8.65
CA LEU A 78 -8.29 -3.92 8.39
C LEU A 78 -7.44 -2.92 7.60
N ARG A 79 -6.19 -2.70 8.01
CA ARG A 79 -5.28 -1.78 7.32
C ARG A 79 -4.97 -2.25 5.91
N PHE A 80 -4.72 -3.54 5.74
CA PHE A 80 -4.45 -4.16 4.45
C PHE A 80 -5.66 -4.02 3.51
N SER A 81 -6.87 -4.24 4.00
CA SER A 81 -8.10 -4.05 3.21
C SER A 81 -8.30 -2.59 2.80
N ALA A 82 -7.95 -1.63 3.67
CA ALA A 82 -8.00 -0.21 3.34
C ALA A 82 -6.96 0.16 2.27
N MET A 83 -5.72 -0.33 2.38
CA MET A 83 -4.67 -0.13 1.38
C MET A 83 -5.07 -0.72 0.01
N LEU A 84 -5.70 -1.89 -0.01
CA LEU A 84 -6.20 -2.51 -1.24
C LEU A 84 -7.29 -1.67 -1.91
N ARG A 85 -8.24 -1.17 -1.12
CA ARG A 85 -9.30 -0.28 -1.62
C ARG A 85 -8.70 0.97 -2.23
N ASP A 86 -7.82 1.63 -1.49
CA ASP A 86 -7.14 2.84 -1.93
C ASP A 86 -6.36 2.61 -3.23
N ALA A 87 -5.59 1.52 -3.30
CA ALA A 87 -4.88 1.11 -4.51
C ALA A 87 -5.82 0.92 -5.72
N VAL A 88 -6.92 0.18 -5.59
CA VAL A 88 -7.88 -0.02 -6.69
C VAL A 88 -8.49 1.30 -7.14
N HIS A 89 -8.85 2.17 -6.18
CA HIS A 89 -9.43 3.46 -6.47
C HIS A 89 -8.45 4.37 -7.24
N THR A 90 -7.21 4.50 -6.77
CA THR A 90 -6.17 5.30 -7.41
C THR A 90 -5.79 4.78 -8.80
N VAL A 91 -5.68 3.46 -8.97
CA VAL A 91 -5.46 2.84 -10.29
C VAL A 91 -6.60 3.13 -11.26
N THR A 92 -7.84 3.07 -10.76
CA THR A 92 -9.03 3.37 -11.57
C THR A 92 -9.04 4.83 -12.03
N LEU A 93 -8.76 5.77 -11.14
CA LEU A 93 -8.64 7.19 -11.47
C LEU A 93 -7.54 7.44 -12.50
N ALA A 94 -6.37 6.81 -12.35
CA ALA A 94 -5.26 6.97 -13.29
C ALA A 94 -5.62 6.48 -14.70
N LEU A 95 -6.34 5.36 -14.81
CA LEU A 95 -6.80 4.85 -16.12
C LEU A 95 -7.88 5.72 -16.75
N LEU A 96 -8.86 6.18 -15.95
CA LEU A 96 -9.90 7.08 -16.45
C LEU A 96 -9.31 8.41 -16.92
N ALA A 97 -8.33 8.96 -16.19
CA ALA A 97 -7.60 10.17 -16.56
C ALA A 97 -6.80 9.98 -17.86
N ALA A 98 -6.17 8.82 -18.06
CA ALA A 98 -5.38 8.54 -19.25
C ALA A 98 -6.20 8.37 -20.54
N GLY A 99 -7.50 8.10 -20.44
CA GLY A 99 -8.37 7.98 -21.62
C GLY A 99 -9.78 7.44 -21.36
N GLY A 100 -10.00 6.75 -20.24
CA GLY A 100 -11.25 6.03 -19.99
C GLY A 100 -12.50 6.90 -19.77
N THR A 101 -12.39 8.22 -19.55
CA THR A 101 -13.56 9.11 -19.42
C THR A 101 -14.39 9.24 -20.71
N SER A 102 -13.78 9.00 -21.87
CA SER A 102 -14.42 9.17 -23.18
C SER A 102 -15.46 8.09 -23.49
N SER A 103 -15.36 6.93 -22.85
CA SER A 103 -16.24 5.78 -23.08
C SER A 103 -17.17 5.54 -21.91
N ARG A 104 -18.46 5.29 -22.18
CA ARG A 104 -19.41 4.84 -21.14
C ARG A 104 -19.04 3.45 -20.62
N ALA A 105 -18.64 2.54 -21.50
CA ALA A 105 -18.29 1.18 -21.11
C ALA A 105 -17.10 1.14 -20.14
N ALA A 106 -16.09 2.01 -20.35
CA ALA A 106 -14.95 2.14 -19.44
C ALA A 106 -15.35 2.73 -18.08
N ARG A 107 -16.23 3.74 -18.06
CA ARG A 107 -16.77 4.31 -16.81
C ARG A 107 -17.62 3.30 -16.02
N ASP A 108 -18.50 2.56 -16.68
CA ASP A 108 -19.32 1.53 -16.04
C ASP A 108 -18.43 0.42 -15.44
N THR A 109 -17.45 -0.06 -16.21
CA THR A 109 -16.48 -1.07 -15.75
C THR A 109 -15.62 -0.57 -14.58
N ALA A 110 -15.24 0.70 -14.59
CA ALA A 110 -14.52 1.35 -13.50
C ALA A 110 -15.34 1.42 -12.22
N VAL A 111 -16.61 1.83 -12.31
CA VAL A 111 -17.54 1.84 -11.16
C VAL A 111 -17.72 0.44 -10.58
N ASP A 112 -17.97 -0.56 -11.44
CA ASP A 112 -18.12 -1.95 -11.00
C ASP A 112 -16.87 -2.49 -10.31
N THR A 113 -15.69 -2.13 -10.84
CA THR A 113 -14.38 -2.47 -10.26
C THR A 113 -14.20 -1.87 -8.87
N VAL A 114 -14.50 -0.58 -8.70
CA VAL A 114 -14.33 0.14 -7.42
C VAL A 114 -15.35 -0.36 -6.38
N ARG A 115 -16.58 -0.64 -6.80
CA ARG A 115 -17.60 -1.27 -5.94
C ARG A 115 -17.18 -2.67 -5.47
N ALA A 116 -16.68 -3.51 -6.38
CA ALA A 116 -16.20 -4.84 -6.06
C ALA A 116 -15.01 -4.82 -5.07
N ALA A 117 -14.20 -3.75 -5.07
CA ALA A 117 -13.10 -3.57 -4.11
C ALA A 117 -13.57 -3.14 -2.71
N GLY A 118 -14.81 -2.66 -2.56
CA GLY A 118 -15.41 -2.35 -1.26
C GLY A 118 -15.91 -0.91 -1.10
N PHE A 119 -15.91 -0.08 -2.15
CA PHE A 119 -16.61 1.21 -2.16
C PHE A 119 -18.04 1.04 -2.71
N ALA A 120 -18.91 0.47 -1.88
CA ALA A 120 -20.26 0.07 -2.31
C ALA A 120 -21.10 1.23 -2.88
N ASP A 121 -20.91 2.43 -2.33
CA ASP A 121 -21.68 3.62 -2.69
C ASP A 121 -21.07 4.43 -3.85
N CYS A 122 -19.96 3.96 -4.42
CA CYS A 122 -19.27 4.67 -5.50
C CYS A 122 -20.19 4.82 -6.71
N SER A 123 -20.29 6.05 -7.23
CA SER A 123 -21.06 6.38 -8.44
C SER A 123 -20.19 6.92 -9.56
N GLU A 124 -20.70 6.85 -10.79
CA GLU A 124 -20.03 7.42 -11.96
C GLU A 124 -19.76 8.93 -11.77
N ASP A 125 -20.75 9.67 -11.26
CA ASP A 125 -20.66 11.12 -11.03
C ASP A 125 -19.59 11.46 -9.97
N GLU A 126 -19.45 10.63 -8.93
CA GLU A 126 -18.43 10.80 -7.90
C GLU A 126 -17.02 10.64 -8.47
N LEU A 127 -16.78 9.59 -9.27
CA LEU A 127 -15.49 9.38 -9.95
C LEU A 127 -15.16 10.55 -10.89
N LEU A 128 -16.13 11.02 -11.67
CA LEU A 128 -15.93 12.16 -12.57
C LEU A 128 -15.68 13.46 -11.80
N THR A 129 -16.33 13.65 -10.66
CA THR A 129 -16.09 14.80 -9.79
C THR A 129 -14.67 14.78 -9.22
N LEU A 130 -14.20 13.63 -8.75
CA LEU A 130 -12.83 13.45 -8.27
C LEU A 130 -11.80 13.70 -9.37
N LEU A 131 -12.03 13.18 -10.58
CA LEU A 131 -11.15 13.45 -11.73
C LEU A 131 -11.12 14.93 -12.09
N ALA A 132 -12.26 15.62 -12.09
CA ALA A 132 -12.32 17.04 -12.34
C ALA A 132 -11.57 17.85 -11.26
N ALA A 133 -11.68 17.45 -9.99
CA ALA A 133 -10.94 18.05 -8.89
C ALA A 133 -9.43 17.84 -9.03
N LEU A 134 -8.99 16.62 -9.35
CA LEU A 134 -7.58 16.28 -9.58
C LEU A 134 -6.99 17.06 -10.77
N ALA A 135 -7.73 17.16 -11.88
CA ALA A 135 -7.31 17.95 -13.03
C ALA A 135 -7.17 19.45 -12.67
N ALA A 136 -8.08 19.98 -11.85
CA ALA A 136 -8.04 21.37 -11.38
C ALA A 136 -6.88 21.64 -10.40
N ASP A 137 -6.55 20.69 -9.53
CA ASP A 137 -5.42 20.80 -8.60
C ASP A 137 -4.08 20.69 -9.31
N THR A 138 -3.99 19.78 -10.28
CA THR A 138 -2.79 19.63 -11.11
C THR A 138 -2.57 20.87 -11.98
N GLY A 139 -3.64 21.44 -12.57
CA GLY A 139 -3.59 22.70 -13.32
C GLY A 139 -3.15 23.92 -12.51
N ARG A 140 -3.36 23.91 -11.18
CA ARG A 140 -2.90 24.98 -10.27
C ARG A 140 -1.43 24.85 -9.91
N LEU A 141 -0.95 23.63 -9.68
CA LEU A 141 0.47 23.33 -9.49
C LEU A 141 1.28 23.69 -10.74
N THR A 142 0.67 23.56 -11.92
CA THR A 142 1.34 23.86 -13.19
C THR A 142 1.49 25.34 -13.50
N GLY A 143 0.43 26.12 -13.27
CA GLY A 143 0.50 27.58 -13.39
C GLY A 143 1.56 28.25 -12.50
N THR A 144 1.98 27.59 -11.42
CA THR A 144 3.04 28.10 -10.54
C THR A 144 4.46 27.74 -11.00
N TYR A 145 4.68 26.60 -11.66
CA TYR A 145 6.00 26.27 -12.22
C TYR A 145 6.27 26.96 -13.57
N ASP A 146 5.24 27.16 -14.41
CA ASP A 146 5.37 27.84 -15.71
C ASP A 146 5.70 29.33 -15.54
N ALA A 147 5.29 29.93 -14.43
CA ALA A 147 5.66 31.30 -14.07
C ALA A 147 7.14 31.45 -13.66
N VAL A 148 7.78 30.37 -13.20
CA VAL A 148 9.18 30.35 -12.74
C VAL A 148 10.14 29.96 -13.86
N THR A 149 9.70 29.11 -14.80
CA THR A 149 10.48 28.68 -15.96
C THR A 149 9.90 29.29 -17.22
N GLY A 150 10.24 30.55 -17.49
CA GLY A 150 9.86 31.26 -18.71
C GLY A 150 10.00 30.34 -19.92
N GLY A 151 8.85 29.99 -20.50
CA GLY A 151 8.70 28.80 -21.34
C GLY A 151 9.77 28.71 -22.42
N HIS A 152 10.39 27.53 -22.54
CA HIS A 152 11.05 26.95 -23.72
C HIS A 152 11.66 25.58 -23.35
N CYS A 153 10.84 24.63 -22.90
CA CYS A 153 11.22 23.22 -22.99
C CYS A 153 10.14 22.44 -23.74
N GLY A 154 10.44 22.12 -25.00
CA GLY A 154 9.70 21.15 -25.79
C GLY A 154 9.97 19.73 -25.31
N HIS A 155 9.59 19.41 -24.08
CA HIS A 155 9.43 18.02 -23.67
C HIS A 155 8.06 17.54 -24.16
N GLN A 156 8.09 16.47 -24.93
CA GLN A 156 6.98 15.87 -25.65
C GLN A 156 5.82 15.50 -24.71
N GLY A 157 4.83 16.39 -24.60
CA GLY A 157 3.41 16.12 -24.30
C GLY A 157 3.08 15.06 -23.23
N LEU A 158 3.68 15.11 -22.05
CA LEU A 158 3.13 14.39 -20.90
C LEU A 158 1.99 15.22 -20.33
N ASP A 159 0.79 14.64 -20.29
CA ASP A 159 -0.36 15.23 -19.60
C ASP A 159 0.03 15.48 -18.13
N PRO A 160 0.01 16.74 -17.64
CA PRO A 160 0.36 17.05 -16.26
C PRO A 160 -0.44 16.21 -15.26
N CYS A 161 -1.70 15.92 -15.59
CA CYS A 161 -2.59 15.05 -14.81
C CYS A 161 -1.98 13.66 -14.63
N GLY A 162 -1.38 13.11 -15.69
CA GLY A 162 -0.71 11.81 -15.69
C GLY A 162 0.53 11.76 -14.77
N THR A 163 1.27 12.86 -14.62
CA THR A 163 2.45 12.90 -13.73
C THR A 163 2.04 12.91 -12.25
N ALA A 164 1.03 13.71 -11.89
CA ALA A 164 0.51 13.74 -10.52
C ALA A 164 -0.09 12.38 -10.13
N LEU A 165 -0.90 11.79 -11.00
CA LEU A 165 -1.49 10.47 -10.78
C LEU A 165 -0.43 9.35 -10.73
N ALA A 166 0.68 9.47 -11.46
CA ALA A 166 1.77 8.49 -11.35
C ALA A 166 2.43 8.50 -9.96
N ILE A 167 2.53 9.67 -9.30
CA ILE A 167 3.08 9.78 -7.94
C ILE A 167 2.11 9.12 -6.94
N GLU A 168 0.84 9.51 -6.98
CA GLU A 168 -0.22 8.93 -6.13
C GLU A 168 -0.31 7.40 -6.29
N LEU A 169 -0.14 6.92 -7.52
CA LEU A 169 -0.16 5.49 -7.82
C LEU A 169 0.99 4.74 -7.17
N HIS A 170 2.20 5.32 -7.16
CA HIS A 170 3.32 4.73 -6.43
C HIS A 170 3.07 4.76 -4.93
N GLU A 171 2.57 5.87 -4.39
CA GLU A 171 2.28 6.02 -2.96
C GLU A 171 1.24 4.99 -2.47
N ALA A 172 0.21 4.72 -3.26
CA ALA A 172 -0.81 3.73 -2.93
C ALA A 172 -0.32 2.27 -3.09
N LEU A 173 0.47 1.98 -4.13
CA LEU A 173 0.85 0.60 -4.50
C LEU A 173 2.13 0.09 -3.84
N GLU A 174 3.14 0.96 -3.64
CA GLU A 174 4.46 0.54 -3.13
C GLU A 174 4.39 -0.04 -1.71
N PRO A 175 3.64 0.53 -0.75
CA PRO A 175 3.49 -0.05 0.58
C PRO A 175 2.69 -1.36 0.55
N LEU A 176 1.83 -1.56 -0.45
CA LEU A 176 0.96 -2.73 -0.57
C LEU A 176 1.68 -3.92 -1.22
N ALA A 177 2.54 -3.66 -2.22
CA ALA A 177 3.15 -4.70 -3.05
C ALA A 177 3.91 -5.79 -2.27
N PRO A 178 4.72 -5.49 -1.23
CA PRO A 178 5.42 -6.51 -0.44
C PRO A 178 4.49 -7.49 0.27
N HIS A 179 3.27 -7.06 0.60
CA HIS A 179 2.28 -7.85 1.34
C HIS A 179 1.36 -8.67 0.42
N LEU A 180 1.38 -8.41 -0.90
CA LEU A 180 0.62 -9.19 -1.87
C LEU A 180 1.38 -10.43 -2.32
N ALA A 181 0.68 -11.57 -2.33
CA ALA A 181 1.12 -12.76 -3.03
C ALA A 181 1.26 -12.46 -4.54
N PRO A 182 2.13 -13.18 -5.28
CA PRO A 182 2.33 -12.97 -6.72
C PRO A 182 1.02 -12.93 -7.52
N ALA A 183 0.13 -13.91 -7.29
CA ALA A 183 -1.18 -13.98 -7.93
C ALA A 183 -2.07 -12.76 -7.62
N GLY A 184 -1.94 -12.15 -6.43
CA GLY A 184 -2.67 -10.94 -6.07
C GLY A 184 -2.21 -9.72 -6.86
N ARG A 185 -0.89 -9.59 -7.08
CA ARG A 185 -0.30 -8.53 -7.91
C ARG A 185 -0.76 -8.66 -9.36
N GLU A 186 -0.73 -9.88 -9.91
CA GLU A 186 -1.24 -10.17 -11.25
C GLU A 186 -2.73 -9.84 -11.38
N SER A 187 -3.55 -10.23 -10.38
CA SER A 187 -4.99 -9.96 -10.38
C SER A 187 -5.30 -8.47 -10.38
N LEU A 188 -4.55 -7.66 -9.62
CA LEU A 188 -4.75 -6.20 -9.58
C LEU A 188 -4.42 -5.56 -10.93
N LEU A 189 -3.32 -5.96 -11.56
CA LEU A 189 -2.96 -5.50 -12.91
C LEU A 189 -4.00 -5.94 -13.95
N LEU A 190 -4.48 -7.18 -13.88
CA LEU A 190 -5.50 -7.68 -14.81
C LEU A 190 -6.85 -6.97 -14.63
N GLN A 191 -7.21 -6.60 -13.40
CA GLN A 191 -8.40 -5.80 -13.13
C GLN A 191 -8.28 -4.41 -13.75
N ALA A 192 -7.13 -3.75 -13.59
CA ALA A 192 -6.83 -2.48 -14.27
C ALA A 192 -6.91 -2.62 -15.80
N ALA A 193 -6.33 -3.69 -16.34
CA ALA A 193 -6.34 -3.99 -17.76
C ALA A 193 -7.76 -4.21 -18.33
N ARG A 194 -8.71 -4.72 -17.53
CA ARG A 194 -10.12 -4.87 -17.95
C ARG A 194 -10.82 -3.52 -18.12
N ILE A 195 -10.55 -2.55 -17.24
CA ILE A 195 -11.09 -1.20 -17.36
C ILE A 195 -10.63 -0.58 -18.69
N ALA A 196 -9.32 -0.65 -18.97
CA ALA A 196 -8.73 -0.11 -20.20
C ALA A 196 -9.05 -0.92 -21.48
N LEU A 197 -9.69 -2.08 -21.37
CA LEU A 197 -10.19 -2.84 -22.53
C LEU A 197 -11.69 -2.67 -22.75
N ALA A 198 -12.40 -2.03 -21.83
CA ALA A 198 -13.85 -1.90 -21.91
C ALA A 198 -14.30 -1.07 -23.12
N ASP A 199 -13.45 -0.19 -23.64
CA ASP A 199 -13.65 0.57 -24.88
C ASP A 199 -13.00 -0.06 -26.13
N GLY A 200 -12.31 -1.19 -25.96
CA GLY A 200 -11.87 -2.10 -27.02
C GLY A 200 -10.35 -2.28 -27.13
N SER A 201 -9.56 -1.21 -27.12
CA SER A 201 -8.11 -1.30 -27.34
C SER A 201 -7.31 -0.31 -26.51
N TYR A 202 -6.24 -0.79 -25.89
CA TYR A 202 -5.34 0.08 -25.11
C TYR A 202 -4.78 1.23 -25.93
N THR A 203 -5.08 2.44 -25.49
CA THR A 203 -4.42 3.66 -25.94
C THR A 203 -2.96 3.71 -25.45
N PRO A 204 -2.08 4.51 -26.09
CA PRO A 204 -0.71 4.68 -25.62
C PRO A 204 -0.61 5.17 -24.17
N ALA A 205 -1.50 6.09 -23.77
CA ALA A 205 -1.55 6.64 -22.42
C ALA A 205 -1.96 5.58 -21.37
N GLU A 206 -2.97 4.76 -21.66
CA GLU A 206 -3.35 3.66 -20.75
C GLU A 206 -2.25 2.62 -20.61
N ARG A 207 -1.50 2.31 -21.68
CA ARG A 207 -0.36 1.38 -21.60
C ARG A 207 0.74 1.91 -20.70
N GLU A 208 1.00 3.21 -20.74
CA GLU A 208 1.96 3.86 -19.86
C GLU A 208 1.53 3.72 -18.40
N VAL A 209 0.27 4.05 -18.08
CA VAL A 209 -0.28 3.86 -16.74
C VAL A 209 -0.19 2.40 -16.29
N LEU A 210 -0.59 1.44 -17.13
CA LEU A 210 -0.50 0.01 -16.81
C LEU A 210 0.94 -0.48 -16.61
N SER A 211 1.90 0.10 -17.32
CA SER A 211 3.34 -0.17 -17.10
C SER A 211 3.79 0.37 -15.74
N THR A 212 3.35 1.57 -15.36
CA THR A 212 3.62 2.17 -14.06
C THR A 212 3.01 1.33 -12.92
N VAL A 213 1.76 0.88 -13.07
CA VAL A 213 1.09 -0.05 -12.15
C VAL A 213 1.89 -1.34 -12.01
N GLY A 214 2.31 -1.95 -13.12
CA GLY A 214 3.12 -3.16 -13.09
C GLY A 214 4.44 -2.97 -12.34
N SER A 215 5.13 -1.84 -12.57
CA SER A 215 6.37 -1.50 -11.87
C SER A 215 6.15 -1.32 -10.36
N ALA A 216 5.12 -0.55 -9.96
CA ALA A 216 4.80 -0.32 -8.56
C ALA A 216 4.37 -1.61 -7.82
N LEU A 217 3.76 -2.56 -8.54
CA LEU A 217 3.44 -3.90 -8.05
C LEU A 217 4.63 -4.87 -8.06
N MET A 218 5.85 -4.40 -8.36
CA MET A 218 7.06 -5.21 -8.45
C MET A 218 6.97 -6.34 -9.50
N LEU A 219 6.18 -6.16 -10.56
CA LEU A 219 6.12 -7.07 -11.72
C LEU A 219 7.21 -6.70 -12.72
N ARG A 220 7.85 -7.69 -13.34
CA ARG A 220 8.87 -7.42 -14.36
C ARG A 220 8.18 -6.88 -15.63
N PRO A 221 8.81 -5.97 -16.40
CA PRO A 221 8.21 -5.44 -17.63
C PRO A 221 7.76 -6.50 -18.63
N ALA A 222 8.52 -7.60 -18.77
CA ALA A 222 8.15 -8.73 -19.64
C ALA A 222 6.89 -9.45 -19.15
N GLU A 223 6.71 -9.56 -17.84
CA GLU A 223 5.55 -10.18 -17.20
C GLU A 223 4.31 -9.30 -17.33
N THR A 224 4.44 -8.00 -17.07
CA THR A 224 3.40 -7.00 -17.34
C THR A 224 2.91 -7.10 -18.78
N ASN A 225 3.83 -7.07 -19.75
CA ASN A 225 3.47 -7.18 -21.17
C ASN A 225 2.76 -8.49 -21.52
N ARG A 226 3.19 -9.61 -20.92
CA ARG A 226 2.53 -10.92 -21.09
C ARG A 226 1.10 -10.91 -20.54
N LEU A 227 0.90 -10.35 -19.35
CA LEU A 227 -0.43 -10.26 -18.72
C LEU A 227 -1.37 -9.35 -19.52
N LEU A 228 -0.91 -8.20 -19.98
CA LEU A 228 -1.68 -7.30 -20.84
C LEU A 228 -2.01 -7.94 -22.20
N ALA A 229 -1.11 -8.75 -22.75
CA ALA A 229 -1.39 -9.52 -23.95
C ALA A 229 -2.46 -10.60 -23.70
N ALA A 230 -2.37 -11.33 -22.58
CA ALA A 230 -3.32 -12.38 -22.21
C ALA A 230 -4.73 -11.83 -21.90
N ALA A 231 -4.83 -10.62 -21.31
CA ALA A 231 -6.10 -9.97 -21.03
C ALA A 231 -6.94 -9.67 -22.29
N ARG A 232 -6.29 -9.55 -23.47
CA ARG A 232 -6.98 -9.31 -24.76
C ARG A 232 -7.59 -10.55 -25.37
N THR A 233 -7.12 -11.74 -25.01
CA THR A 233 -7.65 -13.00 -25.51
C THR A 233 -8.76 -13.46 -24.58
N PRO A 234 -10.05 -13.38 -24.97
CA PRO A 234 -11.12 -13.94 -24.17
C PRO A 234 -10.89 -15.45 -24.07
N SER A 235 -10.82 -15.95 -22.85
CA SER A 235 -10.74 -17.38 -22.57
C SER A 235 -12.10 -18.05 -22.68
#